data_AF-A0A101WU32-F1
#
_entry.id   AF-A0A101WU32-F1
#
_cell.length_a   1.000
_cell.length_b   1.000
_cell.length_c   1.000
_cell.angle_alpha   90.00
_cell.angle_beta   90.00
_cell.angle_gamma   90.00
#
_symmetry.space_group_name_H-M   'P 1'
#
loop_
_entity.id
_entity.type
_entity.pdbx_description
1 polymer ?
#
loop_
_entity_poly.entity_id
_entity_poly.type
_entity_poly.pdbx_seq_one_letter_code
_entity_poly.pdbx_strand_id
1 'polypeptide(L)'
;MVKVIHVRKFIPLTVNVGQLTRGVELEVALNRLDDALSKALNELGIAAGDRKIMQVGINVSNVNLGNVGGLLIIAYALVDEHDETREGSG
;
A
#
# COMPACT_ATOMS: atom_id res chain seq x y z
N MET A 1 19.06 6.34 -10.49
CA MET A 1 19.38 5.90 -9.10
C MET A 1 18.17 5.15 -8.57
N VAL A 2 18.36 4.02 -7.89
CA VAL A 2 17.22 3.22 -7.41
C VAL A 2 16.65 3.79 -6.12
N LYS A 3 15.33 4.01 -6.09
CA LYS A 3 14.60 4.56 -4.95
C LYS A 3 13.38 3.70 -4.62
N VAL A 4 13.05 3.62 -3.33
CA VAL A 4 11.82 2.94 -2.88
C VAL A 4 10.80 3.98 -2.44
N ILE A 5 9.62 3.92 -3.02
CA ILE A 5 8.46 4.75 -2.66
C ILE A 5 7.53 3.86 -1.85
N HIS A 6 6.98 4.40 -0.76
CA HIS A 6 6.04 3.68 0.10
C HIS A 6 4.76 4.48 0.27
N VAL A 7 3.63 3.80 0.26
CA VAL A 7 2.32 4.30 0.67
C VAL A 7 1.80 3.40 1.78
N ARG A 8 1.29 4.03 2.85
CA ARG A 8 0.80 3.32 4.05
C ARG A 8 -0.67 3.62 4.26
N LYS A 9 -1.48 2.57 4.52
CA LYS A 9 -2.89 2.70 4.91
C LYS A 9 -3.16 1.86 6.16
N PHE A 10 -3.91 2.43 7.09
CA PHE A 10 -4.34 1.72 8.30
C PHE A 10 -5.86 1.58 8.29
N ILE A 11 -6.34 0.35 8.44
CA ILE A 11 -7.76 0.04 8.58
C ILE A 11 -8.01 -0.35 10.04
N PRO A 12 -8.67 0.50 10.84
CA PRO A 12 -9.07 0.13 12.19
C PRO A 12 -10.14 -0.94 12.14
N LEU A 13 -10.02 -1.94 13.01
CA LEU A 13 -11.02 -3.00 13.18
C LEU A 13 -11.62 -2.93 14.58
N THR A 14 -12.91 -3.22 14.68
CA THR A 14 -13.64 -3.29 15.95
C THR A 14 -13.39 -4.59 16.71
N VAL A 15 -12.97 -5.65 16.00
CA VAL A 15 -12.66 -6.97 16.53
C VAL A 15 -11.31 -7.43 15.98
N ASN A 16 -10.64 -8.36 16.66
CA ASN A 16 -9.40 -8.92 16.15
C ASN A 16 -9.65 -9.69 14.85
N VAL A 17 -8.65 -9.73 13.97
CA VAL A 17 -8.75 -10.41 12.66
C VAL A 17 -9.13 -11.89 12.82
N GLY A 18 -8.60 -12.58 13.85
CA GLY A 18 -8.95 -13.96 14.15
C GLY A 18 -10.39 -14.18 14.64
N GLN A 19 -11.11 -13.10 14.98
CA GLN A 19 -12.51 -13.12 15.41
C GLN A 19 -13.48 -12.77 14.27
N LEU A 20 -12.97 -12.44 13.07
CA LEU A 20 -13.76 -12.23 11.86
C LEU A 20 -14.23 -13.59 11.28
N THR A 21 -14.91 -14.42 12.08
CA THR A 21 -15.17 -15.83 11.75
C THR A 21 -16.52 -16.07 11.06
N ARG A 22 -16.95 -15.11 10.21
CA ARG A 22 -18.14 -15.12 9.31
C ARG A 22 -19.32 -14.31 9.84
N GLY A 23 -19.80 -13.41 8.99
CA GLY A 23 -20.92 -12.50 9.23
C GLY A 23 -20.75 -11.21 8.43
N VAL A 24 -21.68 -10.26 8.60
CA VAL A 24 -21.66 -8.93 7.94
C VAL A 24 -20.36 -8.18 8.22
N GLU A 25 -19.77 -8.36 9.40
CA GLU A 25 -18.52 -7.68 9.80
C GLU A 25 -17.30 -8.12 8.97
N LEU A 26 -17.25 -9.40 8.56
CA LEU A 26 -16.19 -9.90 7.69
C LEU A 26 -16.30 -9.29 6.29
N GLU A 27 -17.50 -9.25 5.71
CA GLU A 27 -17.73 -8.63 4.40
C GLU A 27 -17.39 -7.14 4.41
N VAL A 28 -17.79 -6.42 5.46
CA VAL A 28 -17.43 -5.01 5.63
C VAL A 28 -15.91 -4.84 5.75
N ALA A 29 -15.22 -5.70 6.50
CA ALA A 29 -13.77 -5.66 6.61
C ALA A 29 -13.07 -5.95 5.27
N LEU A 30 -13.57 -6.90 4.48
CA LEU A 30 -13.06 -7.22 3.15
C LEU A 30 -13.27 -6.06 2.17
N ASN A 31 -14.45 -5.43 2.16
CA ASN A 31 -14.72 -4.26 1.32
C ASN A 31 -13.82 -3.08 1.69
N ARG A 32 -13.58 -2.85 2.99
CA ARG A 32 -12.63 -1.82 3.45
C ARG A 32 -11.19 -2.13 3.03
N LEU A 33 -10.80 -3.41 3.06
CA LEU A 33 -9.49 -3.84 2.59
C LEU A 33 -9.31 -3.58 1.10
N ASP A 34 -10.30 -3.93 0.28
CA ASP A 34 -10.27 -3.73 -1.17
C ASP A 34 -10.19 -2.22 -1.54
N ASP A 35 -11.00 -1.38 -0.90
CA ASP A 35 -10.94 0.07 -1.08
C ASP A 35 -9.59 0.66 -0.65
N ALA A 36 -9.05 0.22 0.48
CA ALA A 36 -7.75 0.68 0.96
C ALA A 36 -6.58 0.23 0.07
N LEU A 37 -6.64 -0.99 -0.48
CA LEU A 37 -5.64 -1.50 -1.43
C LEU A 37 -5.69 -0.70 -2.74
N SER A 38 -6.89 -0.48 -3.27
CA SER A 38 -7.09 0.32 -4.49
C SER A 38 -6.56 1.74 -4.32
N LYS A 39 -6.86 2.39 -3.19
CA LYS A 39 -6.32 3.72 -2.85
C LYS A 39 -4.80 3.71 -2.67
N ALA A 40 -4.25 2.72 -1.98
CA ALA A 40 -2.81 2.61 -1.76
C ALA A 40 -2.05 2.45 -3.09
N LEU A 41 -2.55 1.61 -4.00
CA LEU A 41 -1.96 1.39 -5.31
C LEU A 41 -2.10 2.61 -6.23
N ASN A 42 -3.26 3.29 -6.21
CA ASN A 42 -3.44 4.52 -6.96
C ASN A 42 -2.50 5.62 -6.47
N GLU A 43 -2.41 5.84 -5.16
CA GLU A 43 -1.46 6.79 -4.57
C GLU A 43 0.00 6.40 -4.84
N LEU A 44 0.32 5.10 -4.87
CA LEU A 44 1.65 4.63 -5.23
C LEU A 44 1.98 4.94 -6.69
N GLY A 45 1.03 4.77 -7.61
CA GLY A 45 1.16 5.14 -9.01
C GLY A 45 1.38 6.65 -9.19
N ILE A 46 0.56 7.47 -8.54
CA ILE A 46 0.74 8.94 -8.54
C ILE A 46 2.11 9.31 -7.95
N ALA A 47 2.49 8.68 -6.84
CA ALA A 47 3.75 8.97 -6.16
C ALA A 47 4.96 8.47 -6.95
N ALA A 48 4.82 7.45 -7.80
CA ALA A 48 5.85 6.98 -8.74
C ALA A 48 5.96 7.88 -9.99
N GLY A 49 4.85 8.45 -10.46
CA GLY A 49 4.83 9.26 -11.68
C GLY A 49 5.39 8.48 -12.88
N ASP A 50 6.16 9.16 -13.73
CA ASP A 50 6.69 8.57 -14.97
C ASP A 50 8.00 7.77 -14.79
N ARG A 51 8.44 7.56 -13.55
CA ARG A 51 9.67 6.79 -13.28
C ARG A 51 9.49 5.32 -13.67
N LYS A 52 10.57 4.71 -14.16
CA LYS A 52 10.58 3.28 -14.50
C LYS A 52 10.40 2.44 -13.23
N ILE A 53 9.22 1.84 -13.08
CA ILE A 53 8.92 0.89 -12.01
C ILE A 53 9.62 -0.43 -12.31
N MET A 54 10.48 -0.86 -11.41
CA MET A 54 11.21 -2.14 -11.50
C MET A 54 10.52 -3.25 -10.71
N GLN A 55 9.88 -2.90 -9.58
CA GLN A 55 9.17 -3.84 -8.73
C GLN A 55 8.03 -3.13 -7.99
N VAL A 56 6.91 -3.81 -7.82
CA VAL A 56 5.82 -3.42 -6.93
C VAL A 56 5.60 -4.53 -5.90
N GLY A 57 5.33 -4.15 -4.66
CA GLY A 57 4.96 -5.09 -3.62
C GLY A 57 3.97 -4.51 -2.63
N ILE A 58 3.26 -5.40 -1.94
CA ILE A 58 2.28 -5.05 -0.91
C ILE A 58 2.55 -5.95 0.30
N ASN A 59 2.60 -5.35 1.48
CA ASN A 59 2.58 -6.05 2.75
C ASN A 59 1.29 -5.68 3.49
N VAL A 60 0.55 -6.69 3.94
CA VAL A 60 -0.62 -6.52 4.82
C VAL A 60 -0.34 -7.24 6.12
N SER A 61 -0.36 -6.50 7.23
CA SER A 61 -0.01 -6.99 8.55
C SER A 61 -1.08 -6.61 9.57
N ASN A 62 -1.36 -7.51 10.52
CA ASN A 62 -2.16 -7.18 11.70
C ASN A 62 -1.29 -6.37 12.67
N VAL A 63 -1.71 -5.17 13.05
CA VAL A 63 -0.97 -4.31 13.99
C VAL A 63 -1.89 -3.74 15.06
N ASN A 64 -1.31 -3.45 16.23
CA ASN A 64 -1.96 -2.69 17.28
C ASN A 64 -1.26 -1.33 17.40
N LEU A 65 -2.00 -0.25 17.18
CA LEU A 65 -1.55 1.14 17.36
C LEU A 65 -2.16 1.68 18.65
N GLY A 66 -1.45 1.51 19.76
CA GLY A 66 -1.99 1.80 21.09
C GLY A 66 -3.14 0.86 21.43
N ASN A 67 -4.32 1.42 21.64
CA ASN A 67 -5.54 0.66 22.00
C ASN A 67 -6.39 0.27 20.79
N VAL A 68 -5.95 0.56 19.56
CA VAL A 68 -6.69 0.27 18.33
C VAL A 68 -5.97 -0.81 17.53
N GLY A 69 -6.60 -1.97 17.41
CA GLY A 69 -6.16 -3.05 16.53
C GLY A 69 -6.65 -2.83 15.09
N GLY A 70 -5.89 -3.31 14.11
CA GLY A 70 -6.27 -3.18 12.72
C GLY A 70 -5.31 -3.81 11.72
N LEU A 71 -5.54 -3.50 10.45
CA LEU A 71 -4.69 -3.92 9.33
C LEU A 71 -3.83 -2.73 8.90
N LEU A 72 -2.52 -2.93 8.84
CA LEU A 72 -1.58 -2.01 8.19
C LEU A 72 -1.22 -2.56 6.81
N ILE A 73 -1.47 -1.74 5.80
CA ILE A 73 -1.09 -1.99 4.42
C ILE A 73 0.10 -1.09 4.11
N ILE A 74 1.17 -1.69 3.57
CA ILE A 74 2.33 -0.98 3.03
C ILE A 74 2.48 -1.40 1.57
N ALA A 75 2.08 -0.53 0.66
CA ALA A 75 2.36 -0.68 -0.76
C ALA A 75 3.69 0.01 -1.08
N TYR A 76 4.55 -0.61 -1.87
CA TYR A 76 5.83 -0.05 -2.24
C TYR A 76 6.18 -0.30 -3.70
N ALA A 77 6.92 0.65 -4.27
CA ALA A 77 7.46 0.57 -5.63
C ALA A 77 8.96 0.84 -5.58
N LEU A 78 9.74 -0.06 -6.17
CA LEU A 78 11.13 0.17 -6.51
C LEU A 78 11.17 0.85 -7.88
N VAL A 79 11.68 2.07 -7.93
CA VAL A 79 11.77 2.86 -9.16
C VAL A 79 13.21 3.21 -9.48
N ASP A 80 13.52 3.32 -10.76
CA ASP A 80 14.75 3.97 -11.21
C ASP A 80 14.46 5.44 -11.49
N GLU A 81 15.18 6.34 -10.83
CA GLU A 81 15.16 7.76 -11.19
C GLU A 81 15.72 7.93 -12.60
N HIS A 82 14.84 8.34 -13.52
CA HIS A 82 15.22 8.72 -14.87
C HIS A 82 16.09 9.97 -14.77
N ASP A 83 17.36 9.84 -15.13
CA ASP A 83 18.31 10.94 -15.20
C ASP A 83 18.09 11.64 -16.55
N GLU A 84 17.30 12.73 -16.56
CA GLU A 84 16.99 13.52 -17.76
C GLU A 84 18.26 14.08 -18.46
N THR A 85 19.43 14.02 -17.82
CA THR A 85 20.71 14.43 -18.40
C THR A 85 21.31 13.45 -19.42
N ARG A 86 20.66 12.32 -19.72
CA ARG A 86 21.23 11.28 -20.61
C ARG A 86 20.74 11.31 -22.06
N GLU A 87 19.78 12.17 -22.42
CA GLU A 87 19.26 12.31 -23.79
C GLU A 87 19.80 13.54 -24.56
N GLY A 88 20.88 14.17 -24.08
CA GLY A 88 21.42 15.41 -24.65
C GLY A 88 22.77 15.31 -25.36
N SER A 89 23.23 14.12 -25.78
CA SER A 89 24.53 13.97 -26.46
C SER A 89 24.55 12.77 -27.40
N GLY A 90 24.07 12.98 -28.63
CA GLY A 90 24.17 12.05 -29.75
C GLY A 90 24.01 12.78 -31.07
#